data_AF-A0A2V6CB74-F1
#
_entry.id   AF-A0A2V6CB74-F1
#
_cell.length_a   1.000
_cell.length_b   1.000
_cell.length_c   1.000
_cell.angle_alpha   90.00
_cell.angle_beta   90.00
_cell.angle_gamma   90.00
#
_symmetry.space_group_name_H-M   'P 1'
#
loop_
_entity.id
_entity.type
_entity.pdbx_description
1 polymer ?
#
loop_
_entity_poly.entity_id
_entity_poly.type
_entity_poly.pdbx_seq_one_letter_code
_entity_poly.pdbx_strand_id
1 'polypeptide(L)'
;MSDILTEWKKITPGTTRTELLKVFTTEGGISTAKHRTFVHRRCPYIKVEVDFTLADPKQSIVDERPTDTVSKISKPYLEWSIID
;
A
#
# COMPACT_ATOMS: atom_id res chain seq x y z
N MET A 1 -12.59 -6.47 14.71
CA MET A 1 -11.91 -5.19 14.41
C MET A 1 -10.40 -5.18 14.69
N SER A 2 -9.85 -6.04 15.54
CA SER A 2 -8.42 -6.03 15.94
C SER A 2 -7.45 -6.66 14.93
N ASP A 3 -7.93 -7.51 14.01
CA ASP A 3 -7.08 -8.16 13.00
C ASP A 3 -6.38 -7.15 12.08
N ILE A 4 -7.08 -6.10 11.64
CA ILE A 4 -6.54 -5.12 10.68
C ILE A 4 -5.30 -4.42 11.23
N LEU A 5 -5.33 -4.04 12.51
CA LEU A 5 -4.19 -3.38 13.17
C LEU A 5 -3.02 -4.35 13.35
N THR A 6 -3.31 -5.63 13.61
CA THR A 6 -2.29 -6.68 13.72
C THR A 6 -1.63 -6.95 12.38
N GLU A 7 -2.43 -7.04 11.32
CA GLU A 7 -1.98 -7.22 9.93
C GLU A 7 -1.16 -6.02 9.45
N TRP A 8 -1.63 -4.80 9.71
CA TRP A 8 -0.90 -3.57 9.42
C TRP A 8 0.46 -3.53 10.14
N LYS A 9 0.52 -3.95 11.42
CA LYS A 9 1.79 -4.02 12.16
C LYS A 9 2.80 -5.00 11.59
N LYS A 10 2.36 -6.02 10.84
CA LYS A 10 3.27 -6.94 10.13
C LYS A 10 3.94 -6.27 8.93
N ILE A 11 3.30 -5.26 8.35
CA ILE A 11 3.85 -4.50 7.23
C ILE A 11 4.83 -3.46 7.77
N THR A 12 6.11 -3.75 7.63
CA THR A 12 7.20 -2.88 8.04
C THR A 12 7.95 -2.36 6.82
N PRO A 13 8.69 -1.23 6.95
CA PRO A 13 9.61 -0.82 5.90
C PRO A 13 10.60 -1.94 5.56
N GLY A 14 10.80 -2.20 4.28
CA GLY A 14 11.54 -3.36 3.74
C GLY A 14 10.64 -4.49 3.23
N THR A 15 9.34 -4.50 3.56
CA THR A 15 8.37 -5.45 2.99
C THR A 15 8.22 -5.22 1.49
N THR A 16 8.11 -6.28 0.70
CA THR A 16 7.89 -6.13 -0.75
C THR A 16 6.45 -5.75 -1.06
N ARG A 17 6.26 -5.08 -2.19
CA ARG A 17 4.93 -4.74 -2.69
C ARG A 17 4.02 -5.96 -2.84
N THR A 18 4.60 -7.10 -3.22
CA THR A 18 3.88 -8.39 -3.34
C THR A 18 3.32 -8.86 -2.01
N GLU A 19 4.10 -8.78 -0.93
CA GLU A 19 3.65 -9.15 0.42
C GLU A 19 2.55 -8.19 0.91
N LEU A 20 2.70 -6.90 0.64
CA LEU A 20 1.69 -5.90 1.00
C LEU A 20 0.34 -6.17 0.32
N LEU A 21 0.37 -6.55 -0.95
CA LEU A 21 -0.81 -6.90 -1.74
C LEU A 21 -1.56 -8.15 -1.24
N LYS A 22 -0.98 -8.96 -0.34
CA LYS A 22 -1.69 -10.10 0.29
C LYS A 22 -2.66 -9.65 1.37
N VAL A 23 -2.33 -8.59 2.09
CA VAL A 23 -3.12 -8.03 3.20
C VAL A 23 -4.02 -6.90 2.70
N PHE A 24 -3.44 -6.00 1.91
CA PHE A 24 -4.11 -4.85 1.35
C PHE A 24 -4.41 -5.06 -0.13
N THR A 25 -5.37 -4.33 -0.66
CA THR A 25 -5.67 -4.27 -2.10
C THR A 25 -5.54 -2.84 -2.59
N THR A 26 -5.38 -2.66 -3.89
CA THR A 26 -5.38 -1.34 -4.51
C THR A 26 -6.82 -0.84 -4.61
N GLU A 27 -7.04 0.43 -4.29
CA GLU A 27 -8.26 1.16 -4.66
C GLU A 27 -7.95 2.07 -5.86
N GLY A 28 -8.98 2.52 -6.56
CA GLY A 28 -8.85 3.55 -7.60
C GLY A 28 -8.32 4.87 -7.03
N GLY A 29 -7.88 5.76 -7.91
CA GLY A 29 -7.32 7.06 -7.52
C GLY A 29 -5.94 7.32 -8.12
N ILE A 30 -5.28 8.37 -7.63
CA ILE A 30 -3.95 8.77 -8.12
C ILE A 30 -2.91 7.85 -7.49
N SER A 31 -2.28 7.00 -8.31
CA SER A 31 -1.19 6.12 -7.88
C SER A 31 0.08 6.37 -8.68
N THR A 32 1.22 6.30 -8.00
CA THR A 32 2.54 6.33 -8.62
C THR A 32 3.38 5.15 -8.11
N ALA A 33 4.43 4.79 -8.84
CA ALA A 33 5.39 3.76 -8.45
C ALA A 33 6.01 4.01 -7.08
N LYS A 34 6.22 5.29 -6.72
CA LYS A 34 6.80 5.70 -5.43
C LYS A 34 5.77 5.87 -4.32
N HIS A 35 4.52 6.16 -4.64
CA HIS A 35 3.50 6.46 -3.65
C HIS A 35 2.14 5.96 -4.11
N ARG A 36 1.51 5.12 -3.28
CA ARG A 36 0.18 4.59 -3.55
C ARG A 36 -0.61 4.37 -2.28
N THR A 37 -1.91 4.65 -2.38
CA THR A 37 -2.90 4.31 -1.35
C THR A 37 -3.40 2.89 -1.54
N PHE A 38 -3.40 2.12 -0.46
CA PHE A 38 -3.99 0.79 -0.42
C PHE A 38 -5.10 0.75 0.60
N VAL A 39 -6.04 -0.16 0.39
CA VAL A 39 -7.19 -0.38 1.27
C VAL A 39 -7.21 -1.80 1.79
N HIS A 40 -7.73 -1.98 3.00
CA HIS A 40 -7.73 -3.30 3.60
C HIS A 40 -8.73 -4.24 2.90
N ARG A 41 -8.30 -5.46 2.54
CA ARG A 41 -9.14 -6.42 1.78
C ARG A 41 -10.50 -6.73 2.41
N ARG A 42 -10.57 -6.76 3.74
CA ARG A 42 -11.82 -7.05 4.48
C ARG A 42 -12.63 -5.79 4.83
N CYS A 43 -12.03 -4.60 4.74
CA CYS A 43 -12.65 -3.32 5.13
C CYS A 43 -12.11 -2.20 4.24
N PRO A 44 -12.76 -1.91 3.10
CA PRO A 44 -12.25 -0.95 2.13
C PRO A 44 -12.29 0.51 2.63
N TYR A 45 -12.97 0.76 3.75
CA TYR A 45 -12.93 2.05 4.45
C TYR A 45 -11.60 2.35 5.15
N ILE A 46 -10.75 1.34 5.37
CA ILE A 46 -9.46 1.51 6.03
C ILE A 46 -8.39 1.63 4.97
N LYS A 47 -7.79 2.81 4.91
CA LYS A 47 -6.76 3.15 3.92
C LYS A 47 -5.41 3.35 4.60
N VAL A 48 -4.37 3.04 3.84
CA VAL A 48 -2.97 3.27 4.21
C VAL A 48 -2.26 3.85 3.00
N GLU A 49 -1.55 4.95 3.21
CA GLU A 49 -0.60 5.46 2.22
C GLU A 49 0.73 4.73 2.39
N VAL A 50 1.30 4.34 1.26
CA VAL A 50 2.54 3.59 1.23
C VAL A 50 3.49 4.26 0.24
N ASP A 51 4.65 4.66 0.75
CA ASP A 51 5.78 5.06 -0.08
C ASP A 51 6.66 3.86 -0.36
N PHE A 52 7.09 3.70 -1.60
CA PHE A 52 7.98 2.65 -2.06
C PHE A 52 9.35 3.19 -2.46
N THR A 53 10.37 2.42 -2.11
CA THR A 53 11.70 2.50 -2.70
C THR A 53 11.71 1.64 -3.94
N LEU A 54 11.89 2.29 -5.09
CA LEU A 54 12.00 1.62 -6.39
C LEU A 54 13.23 0.71 -6.40
N ALA A 55 13.07 -0.50 -6.91
CA ALA A 55 14.20 -1.42 -7.08
C ALA A 55 15.25 -0.86 -8.06
N ASP A 56 14.77 -0.17 -9.10
CA ASP A 56 15.61 0.51 -10.08
C ASP A 56 15.41 2.03 -10.02
N PRO A 57 16.46 2.84 -9.86
CA PRO A 57 16.35 4.30 -9.84
C PRO A 57 15.95 4.90 -11.20
N LYS A 58 16.06 4.13 -12.28
CA LYS A 58 15.63 4.49 -13.65
C LYS A 58 14.20 4.03 -13.98
N GLN A 59 13.52 3.39 -13.05
CA GLN A 59 12.15 2.91 -13.23
C GLN A 59 11.20 4.08 -13.43
N SER A 60 10.23 3.91 -14.34
CA SER A 60 9.23 4.94 -14.61
C SER A 60 8.29 5.11 -13.40
N ILE A 61 7.79 6.32 -13.18
CA ILE A 61 6.87 6.62 -12.07
C ILE A 61 5.50 5.94 -12.19
N VAL A 62 5.21 5.31 -13.33
CA VAL A 62 4.00 4.49 -13.55
C VAL A 62 4.30 3.00 -13.59
N ASP A 63 5.58 2.61 -13.60
CA ASP A 63 6.00 1.22 -13.63
C ASP A 63 6.07 0.72 -12.20
N GLU A 64 5.06 -0.03 -11.77
CA GLU A 64 4.92 -0.55 -10.41
C GLU A 64 5.41 -2.00 -10.37
N ARG A 65 6.55 -2.25 -9.71
CA ARG A 65 7.17 -3.57 -9.71
C ARG A 65 6.88 -4.32 -8.42
N PRO A 66 6.72 -5.65 -8.49
CA PRO A 66 6.54 -6.51 -7.31
C PRO A 66 7.75 -6.51 -6.38
N THR A 67 8.93 -6.14 -6.91
CA THR A 67 10.21 -6.03 -6.21
C THR A 67 10.39 -4.72 -5.46
N ASP A 68 9.51 -3.73 -5.69
CA ASP A 68 9.56 -2.47 -4.95
C ASP A 68 9.32 -2.73 -3.47
N THR A 69 10.09 -2.06 -2.63
CA THR A 69 10.05 -2.27 -1.17
C THR A 69 9.37 -1.10 -0.50
N VAL A 70 8.58 -1.36 0.53
CA VAL A 70 7.94 -0.32 1.33
C VAL A 70 9.04 0.49 2.02
N SER A 71 9.08 1.78 1.75
CA SER A 71 9.95 2.75 2.41
C SER A 71 9.26 3.32 3.65
N LYS A 72 7.97 3.64 3.52
CA LYS A 72 7.17 4.24 4.57
C LYS A 72 5.73 3.76 4.44
N ILE A 73 5.08 3.57 5.57
CA ILE A 73 3.66 3.27 5.64
C ILE A 73 3.01 4.21 6.65
N SER A 74 1.94 4.88 6.24
CA SER A 74 1.13 5.71 7.11
C SER A 74 0.33 4.85 8.09
N LYS A 75 -0.08 5.47 9.21
CA LYS A 75 -1.06 4.85 10.12
C LYS A 75 -2.37 4.63 9.36
N PRO A 76 -3.08 3.52 9.60
CA PRO A 76 -4.37 3.28 8.95
C PRO A 76 -5.35 4.38 9.36
N TYR A 77 -6.00 4.98 8.37
CA TYR A 77 -7.02 5.99 8.57
C TYR A 77 -8.33 5.53 7.94
N LEU A 78 -9.42 6.07 8.45
CA LEU A 78 -10.75 5.79 7.92
C LEU A 78 -11.06 6.84 6.86
N GLU A 79 -11.42 6.39 5.67
CA GLU A 79 -11.87 7.25 4.58
C GLU A 79 -12.97 6.53 3.79
N TRP A 80 -13.86 7.29 3.18
CA TRP A 80 -14.89 6.73 2.31
C TRP A 80 -14.23 6.02 1.12
N SER A 81 -14.76 4.85 0.76
CA SER A 81 -14.30 4.17 -0.46
C SER A 81 -14.53 5.06 -1.66
N ILE A 82 -13.50 5.17 -2.49
CA ILE A 82 -13.65 5.77 -3.81
C ILE A 82 -14.30 4.70 -4.69
N ILE A 83 -15.62 4.83 -4.85
CA ILE A 83 -16.39 4.05 -5.82
C ILE A 83 -16.40 4.91 -7.08
N ASP A 84 -15.84 4.38 -8.16
CA ASP A 84 -16.07 4.90 -9.53
C ASP A 84 -17.54 4.66 -9.92
#